data_AF-A0A2V9C968-F1
#
_entry.id   AF-A0A2V9C968-F1
#
_cell.length_a   1.000
_cell.length_b   1.000
_cell.length_c   1.000
_cell.angle_alpha   90.00
_cell.angle_beta   90.00
_cell.angle_gamma   90.00
#
_symmetry.space_group_name_H-M   'P 1'
#
loop_
_entity.id
_entity.type
_entity.pdbx_description
1 polymer ?
#
loop_
_entity_poly.entity_id
_entity_poly.type
_entity_poly.pdbx_seq_one_letter_code
_entity_poly.pdbx_strand_id
1 'polypeptide(L)'
;MRSLILLASLLLFNAVPANAANLDEVEGSAFTSVPELMSGFRMLYIQKFPEGRAQFAAWATQHPDDPFGEVAVAASYLFEEFYHQGVLTSDFFLNEKRFLNGIDGKPDPQRMQGFDTAIEKTRKLAAQRLAKDPDDPEALYALTLAAGMESDADMILRKRHIEAVKRLKEANAHAKALLAERPDANDAYIALGSANYIIGSLSIGFRAMLWFGGVHGDKKLGMEQVAKTVEGGRYLKPFAKIMLALAARREKQNALAQKLLRELTEEFPESPLYPVEYAKAMGRPIPASMHP
;
A
#
# COMPACT_ATOMS: atom_id res chain seq x y z
N MET A 1 9.02 -75.05 -23.01
CA MET A 1 9.10 -74.20 -21.80
C MET A 1 10.01 -73.03 -22.12
N ARG A 2 9.49 -71.78 -22.03
CA ARG A 2 10.14 -70.52 -21.55
C ARG A 2 11.64 -70.32 -21.92
N SER A 3 12.14 -69.30 -22.61
CA SER A 3 11.83 -67.85 -22.68
C SER A 3 12.67 -67.27 -23.85
N LEU A 4 12.13 -66.43 -24.75
CA LEU A 4 12.03 -64.95 -24.69
C LEU A 4 13.36 -64.14 -24.70
N ILE A 5 13.70 -63.60 -25.89
CA ILE A 5 14.03 -62.19 -26.26
C ILE A 5 15.04 -61.40 -25.39
N LEU A 6 16.11 -60.84 -25.97
CA LEU A 6 16.26 -59.39 -26.28
C LEU A 6 17.65 -59.00 -26.84
N LEU A 7 17.59 -58.32 -27.98
CA LEU A 7 18.66 -57.58 -28.65
C LEU A 7 19.00 -56.34 -27.79
N ALA A 8 20.27 -56.18 -27.42
CA ALA A 8 20.75 -54.99 -26.71
C ALA A 8 21.04 -53.86 -27.71
N SER A 9 20.08 -52.94 -27.85
CA SER A 9 20.27 -51.67 -28.56
C SER A 9 20.76 -50.61 -27.57
N LEU A 10 22.02 -50.18 -27.66
CA LEU A 10 22.50 -49.00 -26.95
C LEU A 10 21.84 -47.75 -27.56
N LEU A 11 20.87 -47.16 -26.83
CA LEU A 11 20.45 -45.77 -27.03
C LEU A 11 21.22 -44.90 -26.05
N LEU A 12 22.18 -44.13 -26.56
CA LEU A 12 22.81 -43.04 -25.84
C LEU A 12 21.77 -41.93 -25.65
N PHE A 13 21.14 -41.88 -24.47
CA PHE A 13 20.44 -40.68 -24.02
C PHE A 13 21.50 -39.64 -23.67
N ASN A 14 21.71 -38.67 -24.57
CA ASN A 14 22.30 -37.40 -24.16
C ASN A 14 21.31 -36.75 -23.19
N ALA A 15 21.64 -36.82 -21.90
CA ALA A 15 20.99 -35.98 -20.90
C ALA A 15 21.37 -34.53 -21.25
N VAL A 16 20.43 -33.81 -21.86
CA VAL A 16 20.47 -32.34 -21.83
C VAL A 16 20.42 -31.98 -20.34
N PRO A 17 21.43 -31.27 -19.79
CA PRO A 17 21.29 -30.77 -18.43
C PRO A 17 20.06 -29.86 -18.45
N ALA A 18 19.03 -30.27 -17.71
CA ALA A 18 17.96 -29.35 -17.36
C ALA A 18 18.65 -28.21 -16.62
N ASN A 19 18.79 -27.08 -17.31
CA ASN A 19 19.16 -25.83 -16.68
C ASN A 19 18.14 -25.68 -15.55
N ALA A 20 18.62 -25.70 -14.31
CA ALA A 20 17.83 -25.24 -13.19
C ALA A 20 17.60 -23.74 -13.45
N ALA A 21 16.56 -23.43 -14.23
CA ALA A 21 16.03 -22.09 -14.29
C ALA A 21 15.76 -21.70 -12.84
N ASN A 22 16.39 -20.60 -12.42
CA ASN A 22 16.22 -20.05 -11.09
C ASN A 22 14.73 -19.97 -10.79
N LEU A 23 14.30 -20.57 -9.68
CA LEU A 23 12.93 -20.40 -9.17
C LEU A 23 12.64 -18.93 -8.79
N ASP A 24 13.64 -18.05 -8.86
CA ASP A 24 13.55 -16.60 -8.66
C ASP A 24 13.08 -15.82 -9.92
N GLU A 25 12.90 -16.47 -11.07
CA GLU A 25 12.42 -15.82 -12.32
C GLU A 25 10.89 -15.62 -12.37
N VAL A 26 10.13 -16.07 -11.36
CA VAL A 26 8.66 -16.24 -11.46
C VAL A 26 7.85 -15.27 -10.57
N GLU A 27 8.45 -14.58 -9.61
CA GLU A 27 7.73 -13.61 -8.78
C GLU A 27 7.95 -12.17 -9.25
N GLY A 28 6.86 -11.45 -9.51
CA GLY A 28 6.92 -10.05 -9.94
C GLY A 28 7.47 -9.10 -8.86
N SER A 29 7.75 -7.86 -9.26
CA SER A 29 8.42 -6.84 -8.43
C SER A 29 7.63 -6.46 -7.16
N ALA A 30 6.31 -6.62 -7.16
CA ALA A 30 5.48 -6.35 -5.99
C ALA A 30 5.55 -7.46 -4.94
N PHE A 31 5.88 -8.68 -5.36
CA PHE A 31 5.96 -9.86 -4.48
C PHE A 31 7.38 -10.28 -4.13
N THR A 32 8.39 -9.59 -4.64
CA THR A 32 9.81 -9.76 -4.31
C THR A 32 10.36 -8.53 -3.60
N SER A 33 11.46 -8.68 -2.86
CA SER A 33 12.14 -7.56 -2.19
C SER A 33 13.19 -6.92 -3.09
N VAL A 34 12.72 -6.19 -4.10
CA VAL A 34 13.59 -5.48 -5.06
C VAL A 34 14.34 -4.36 -4.33
N PRO A 35 15.69 -4.35 -4.30
CA PRO A 35 16.47 -3.37 -3.54
C PRO A 35 16.16 -1.91 -3.90
N GLU A 36 15.99 -1.61 -5.18
CA GLU A 36 15.70 -0.27 -5.70
C GLU A 36 14.33 0.24 -5.23
N LEU A 37 13.31 -0.61 -5.30
CA LEU A 37 11.96 -0.29 -4.82
C LEU A 37 11.95 -0.18 -3.29
N MET A 38 12.60 -1.10 -2.57
CA MET A 38 12.73 -1.03 -1.11
C MET A 38 13.40 0.27 -0.68
N SER A 39 14.45 0.69 -1.38
CA SER A 39 15.12 1.98 -1.17
C SER A 39 14.16 3.15 -1.43
N GLY A 40 13.42 3.14 -2.53
CA GLY A 40 12.42 4.16 -2.84
C GLY A 40 11.34 4.28 -1.76
N PHE A 41 10.78 3.17 -1.28
CA PHE A 41 9.81 3.16 -0.19
C PHE A 41 10.41 3.66 1.13
N ARG A 42 11.62 3.23 1.46
CA ARG A 42 12.36 3.77 2.62
C ARG A 42 12.47 5.29 2.54
N MET A 43 12.79 5.85 1.38
CA MET A 43 12.87 7.30 1.18
C MET A 43 11.54 8.00 1.46
N LEU A 44 10.39 7.41 1.10
CA LEU A 44 9.08 7.97 1.49
C LEU A 44 8.90 8.00 3.02
N TYR A 45 9.33 6.94 3.71
CA TYR A 45 9.23 6.81 5.16
C TYR A 45 10.18 7.74 5.93
N ILE A 46 11.25 8.21 5.30
CA ILE A 46 12.10 9.28 5.83
C ILE A 46 11.84 10.65 5.20
N GLN A 47 10.70 10.81 4.51
CA GLN A 47 10.22 12.07 3.93
C GLN A 47 11.14 12.67 2.85
N LYS A 48 11.95 11.85 2.19
CA LYS A 48 12.75 12.18 1.00
C LYS A 48 11.98 11.85 -0.28
N PHE A 49 10.84 12.50 -0.46
CA PHE A 49 9.87 12.13 -1.49
C PHE A 49 10.41 12.29 -2.92
N PRO A 50 11.09 13.39 -3.30
CA PRO A 50 11.67 13.52 -4.64
C PRO A 50 12.73 12.45 -4.94
N GLU A 51 13.56 12.09 -3.96
CA GLU A 51 14.58 11.05 -4.11
C GLU A 51 13.97 9.66 -4.25
N GLY A 52 12.96 9.35 -3.44
CA GLY A 52 12.19 8.10 -3.57
C GLY A 52 11.49 8.00 -4.93
N ARG A 53 10.86 9.10 -5.37
CA ARG A 53 10.25 9.18 -6.71
C ARG A 53 11.25 8.95 -7.82
N ALA A 54 12.47 9.50 -7.72
CA ALA A 54 13.51 9.30 -8.72
C ALA A 54 13.91 7.81 -8.83
N GLN A 55 13.97 7.08 -7.71
CA GLN A 55 14.21 5.63 -7.72
C GLN A 55 13.09 4.88 -8.44
N PHE A 56 11.83 5.18 -8.11
CA PHE A 56 10.68 4.53 -8.78
C PHE A 56 10.60 4.86 -10.27
N ALA A 57 10.88 6.11 -10.66
CA ALA A 57 10.88 6.51 -12.07
C ALA A 57 12.01 5.84 -12.86
N ALA A 58 13.20 5.69 -12.26
CA ALA A 58 14.30 4.95 -12.86
C ALA A 58 13.93 3.47 -13.06
N TRP A 59 13.30 2.85 -12.04
CA TRP A 59 12.79 1.48 -12.13
C TRP A 59 11.75 1.33 -13.25
N ALA A 60 10.72 2.18 -13.29
CA ALA A 60 9.67 2.15 -14.31
C ALA A 60 10.20 2.35 -15.73
N THR A 61 11.29 3.12 -15.89
CA THR A 61 11.98 3.29 -17.18
C THR A 61 12.66 2.01 -17.64
N GLN A 62 13.26 1.26 -16.71
CA GLN A 62 13.95 0.00 -16.99
C GLN A 62 12.98 -1.19 -17.14
N HIS A 63 11.80 -1.09 -16.52
CA HIS A 63 10.77 -2.14 -16.50
C HIS A 63 9.43 -1.58 -17.02
N PRO A 64 9.33 -1.28 -18.33
CA PRO A 64 8.18 -0.56 -18.89
C PRO A 64 6.85 -1.34 -18.84
N ASP A 65 6.91 -2.66 -18.59
CA ASP A 65 5.74 -3.54 -18.49
C ASP A 65 5.32 -3.81 -17.01
N ASP A 66 5.99 -3.17 -16.05
CA ASP A 66 5.74 -3.34 -14.61
C ASP A 66 4.73 -2.29 -14.08
N PRO A 67 3.47 -2.67 -13.78
CA PRO A 67 2.51 -1.74 -13.20
C PRO A 67 2.85 -1.35 -11.75
N PHE A 68 3.59 -2.17 -11.00
CA PHE A 68 3.94 -1.86 -9.62
C PHE A 68 4.97 -0.73 -9.52
N GLY A 69 5.91 -0.66 -10.45
CA GLY A 69 6.83 0.47 -10.56
C GLY A 69 6.10 1.82 -10.72
N GLU A 70 5.12 1.88 -11.62
CA GLU A 70 4.32 3.10 -11.85
C GLU A 70 3.41 3.42 -10.66
N VAL A 71 2.84 2.42 -9.98
CA VAL A 71 2.01 2.69 -8.79
C VAL A 71 2.85 3.21 -7.62
N ALA A 72 4.12 2.79 -7.50
CA ALA A 72 5.06 3.35 -6.54
C ALA A 72 5.41 4.83 -6.85
N VAL A 73 5.50 5.20 -8.14
CA VAL A 73 5.60 6.62 -8.55
C VAL A 73 4.38 7.40 -8.07
N ALA A 74 3.16 6.88 -8.27
CA ALA A 74 1.94 7.52 -7.79
C ALA A 74 1.95 7.67 -6.25
N ALA A 75 2.34 6.62 -5.53
CA ALA A 75 2.47 6.66 -4.07
C ALA A 75 3.40 7.78 -3.61
N SER A 76 4.53 8.01 -4.29
CA SER A 76 5.46 9.08 -3.94
C SER A 76 4.84 10.49 -3.97
N TYR A 77 3.96 10.76 -4.93
CA TYR A 77 3.26 12.05 -5.03
C TYR A 77 2.20 12.19 -3.94
N LEU A 78 1.42 11.14 -3.71
CA LEU A 78 0.35 11.18 -2.72
C LEU A 78 0.90 11.28 -1.29
N PHE A 79 1.97 10.54 -0.98
CA PHE A 79 2.62 10.60 0.34
C PHE A 79 3.21 11.97 0.63
N GLU A 80 3.85 12.60 -0.38
CA GLU A 80 4.36 13.96 -0.25
C GLU A 80 3.23 14.96 0.05
N GLU A 81 2.13 14.87 -0.70
CA GLU A 81 0.97 15.73 -0.48
C GLU A 81 0.35 15.49 0.92
N PHE A 82 0.20 14.24 1.33
CA PHE A 82 -0.30 13.89 2.67
C PHE A 82 0.60 14.42 3.78
N TYR A 83 1.91 14.38 3.59
CA TYR A 83 2.86 14.95 4.54
C TYR A 83 2.68 16.47 4.66
N HIS A 84 2.67 17.20 3.55
CA HIS A 84 2.50 18.67 3.56
C HIS A 84 1.15 19.11 4.14
N GLN A 85 0.10 18.31 3.97
CA GLN A 85 -1.22 18.58 4.54
C GLN A 85 -1.38 18.07 5.99
N GLY A 86 -0.35 17.39 6.52
CA GLY A 86 -0.36 16.78 7.85
C GLY A 86 -1.36 15.62 8.00
N VAL A 87 -1.78 14.98 6.91
CA VAL A 87 -2.79 13.90 6.91
C VAL A 87 -2.34 12.72 7.77
N LEU A 88 -1.05 12.36 7.72
CA LEU A 88 -0.47 11.23 8.46
C LEU A 88 0.02 11.63 9.87
N THR A 89 -0.71 12.50 10.55
CA THR A 89 -0.38 12.96 11.92
C THR A 89 -1.53 12.70 12.88
N SER A 90 -1.22 12.61 14.19
CA SER A 90 -2.26 12.55 15.21
C SER A 90 -3.14 13.81 15.25
N ASP A 91 -2.62 14.98 14.87
CA ASP A 91 -3.40 16.22 14.82
C ASP A 91 -4.52 16.14 13.77
N PHE A 92 -4.28 15.43 12.67
CA PHE A 92 -5.31 15.14 11.67
C PHE A 92 -6.25 14.04 12.15
N PHE A 93 -5.71 12.88 12.58
CA PHE A 93 -6.52 11.70 12.92
C PHE A 93 -7.39 11.88 14.17
N LEU A 94 -6.96 12.69 15.14
CA LEU A 94 -7.73 12.98 16.35
C LEU A 94 -8.73 14.12 16.14
N ASN A 95 -8.57 14.94 15.10
CA ASN A 95 -9.52 15.97 14.74
C ASN A 95 -10.69 15.37 13.95
N GLU A 96 -11.86 15.26 14.58
CA GLU A 96 -13.04 14.66 13.97
C GLU A 96 -13.48 15.36 12.68
N LYS A 97 -13.43 16.69 12.62
CA LYS A 97 -13.80 17.44 11.41
C LYS A 97 -12.87 17.09 10.25
N ARG A 98 -11.54 17.11 10.47
CA ARG A 98 -10.55 16.82 9.41
C ARG A 98 -10.58 15.35 9.00
N PHE A 99 -10.67 14.45 9.97
CA PHE A 99 -10.77 13.01 9.71
C PHE A 99 -11.98 12.65 8.83
N LEU A 100 -13.13 13.32 9.03
CA LEU A 100 -14.36 13.04 8.27
C LEU A 100 -14.46 13.82 6.95
N ASN A 101 -13.91 15.03 6.87
CA ASN A 101 -14.15 15.95 5.74
C ASN A 101 -12.90 16.25 4.90
N GLY A 102 -11.75 15.63 5.23
CA GLY A 102 -10.49 15.88 4.55
C GLY A 102 -9.80 17.18 4.97
N ILE A 103 -8.88 17.66 4.13
CA ILE A 103 -8.10 18.87 4.36
C ILE A 103 -8.98 20.14 4.27
N ASP A 104 -8.62 21.21 4.96
CA ASP A 104 -9.32 22.51 4.81
C ASP A 104 -8.89 23.24 3.53
N GLY A 105 -7.67 23.00 3.04
CA GLY A 105 -7.08 23.64 1.85
C GLY A 105 -7.31 22.89 0.53
N LYS A 106 -6.45 23.15 -0.45
CA LYS A 106 -6.39 22.42 -1.72
C LYS A 106 -5.03 21.74 -1.84
N PRO A 107 -4.96 20.57 -2.48
CA PRO A 107 -3.68 19.94 -2.75
C PRO A 107 -2.89 20.72 -3.80
N ASP A 108 -1.57 20.51 -3.84
CA ASP A 108 -0.73 21.12 -4.88
C ASP A 108 -1.10 20.55 -6.26
N PRO A 109 -1.44 21.40 -7.25
CA PRO A 109 -1.92 20.93 -8.55
C PRO A 109 -0.84 20.18 -9.34
N GLN A 110 0.44 20.52 -9.19
CA GLN A 110 1.53 19.85 -9.89
C GLN A 110 1.77 18.45 -9.30
N ARG A 111 1.72 18.30 -7.97
CA ARG A 111 1.78 16.98 -7.33
C ARG A 111 0.58 16.13 -7.73
N MET A 112 -0.62 16.69 -7.75
CA MET A 112 -1.80 15.93 -8.19
C MET A 112 -1.73 15.53 -9.66
N GLN A 113 -1.18 16.38 -10.54
CA GLN A 113 -0.96 16.01 -11.94
C GLN A 113 0.03 14.84 -12.08
N GLY A 114 1.12 14.86 -11.32
CA GLY A 114 2.10 13.77 -11.28
C GLY A 114 1.49 12.46 -10.77
N PHE A 115 0.70 12.55 -9.70
CA PHE A 115 -0.09 11.44 -9.17
C PHE A 115 -1.04 10.85 -10.23
N ASP A 116 -1.88 11.69 -10.85
CA ASP A 116 -2.88 11.25 -11.84
C ASP A 116 -2.20 10.59 -13.06
N THR A 117 -1.10 11.16 -13.53
CA THR A 117 -0.32 10.61 -14.66
C THR A 117 0.21 9.20 -14.34
N ALA A 118 0.74 9.00 -13.14
CA ALA A 118 1.27 7.69 -12.72
C ALA A 118 0.14 6.66 -12.52
N ILE A 119 -1.02 7.08 -12.01
CA ILE A 119 -2.21 6.23 -11.90
C ILE A 119 -2.72 5.79 -13.28
N GLU A 120 -2.80 6.71 -14.24
CA GLU A 120 -3.23 6.38 -15.61
C GLU A 120 -2.32 5.34 -16.25
N LYS A 121 -0.99 5.49 -16.10
CA LYS A 121 -0.03 4.50 -16.58
C LYS A 121 -0.17 3.16 -15.87
N THR A 122 -0.27 3.17 -14.54
CA THR A 122 -0.50 1.95 -13.74
C THR A 122 -1.70 1.17 -14.26
N ARG A 123 -2.84 1.86 -14.43
CA ARG A 123 -4.08 1.26 -14.92
C ARG A 123 -3.94 0.70 -16.33
N LYS A 124 -3.24 1.41 -17.22
CA LYS A 124 -2.97 0.95 -18.58
C LYS A 124 -2.14 -0.34 -18.59
N LEU A 125 -1.04 -0.38 -17.83
CA LEU A 125 -0.17 -1.55 -17.75
C LEU A 125 -0.89 -2.74 -17.12
N ALA A 126 -1.61 -2.51 -16.01
CA ALA A 126 -2.40 -3.56 -15.37
C ALA A 126 -3.47 -4.12 -16.31
N ALA A 127 -4.18 -3.27 -17.06
CA ALA A 127 -5.17 -3.73 -18.05
C ALA A 127 -4.55 -4.59 -19.16
N GLN A 128 -3.33 -4.28 -19.61
CA GLN A 128 -2.61 -5.08 -20.60
C GLN A 128 -2.22 -6.46 -20.07
N ARG A 129 -1.89 -6.56 -18.77
CA ARG A 129 -1.61 -7.83 -18.10
C ARG A 129 -2.89 -8.65 -17.91
N LEU A 130 -3.97 -8.02 -17.41
CA LEU A 130 -5.27 -8.68 -17.23
C LEU A 130 -5.90 -9.19 -18.52
N ALA A 131 -5.60 -8.56 -19.66
CA ALA A 131 -6.02 -9.05 -20.97
C ALA A 131 -5.35 -10.37 -21.37
N LYS A 132 -4.19 -10.71 -20.78
CA LYS A 132 -3.46 -11.97 -21.00
C LYS A 132 -3.79 -13.00 -19.93
N ASP A 133 -3.89 -12.55 -18.68
CA ASP A 133 -4.21 -13.37 -17.52
C ASP A 133 -5.17 -12.58 -16.60
N PRO A 134 -6.48 -12.90 -16.59
CA PRO A 134 -7.49 -12.19 -15.80
C PRO A 134 -7.24 -12.20 -14.29
N ASP A 135 -6.41 -13.13 -13.80
CA ASP A 135 -6.09 -13.30 -12.38
C ASP A 135 -4.62 -12.90 -12.07
N ASP A 136 -3.94 -12.18 -12.99
CA ASP A 136 -2.55 -11.74 -12.84
C ASP A 136 -2.34 -10.99 -11.51
N PRO A 137 -1.57 -11.56 -10.55
CA PRO A 137 -1.45 -10.99 -9.22
C PRO A 137 -0.82 -9.60 -9.19
N GLU A 138 0.12 -9.32 -10.10
CA GLU A 138 0.79 -8.01 -10.20
C GLU A 138 -0.19 -6.93 -10.63
N ALA A 139 -0.99 -7.20 -11.65
CA ALA A 139 -2.00 -6.29 -12.13
C ALA A 139 -3.10 -6.06 -11.08
N LEU A 140 -3.58 -7.13 -10.44
CA LEU A 140 -4.57 -7.02 -9.37
C LEU A 140 -4.04 -6.17 -8.22
N TYR A 141 -2.79 -6.39 -7.81
CA TYR A 141 -2.21 -5.64 -6.71
C TYR A 141 -1.97 -4.16 -7.06
N ALA A 142 -1.44 -3.89 -8.24
CA ALA A 142 -1.27 -2.52 -8.72
C ALA A 142 -2.61 -1.78 -8.81
N LEU A 143 -3.69 -2.44 -9.26
CA LEU A 143 -5.04 -1.85 -9.29
C LEU A 143 -5.63 -1.66 -7.89
N THR A 144 -5.37 -2.57 -6.94
CA THR A 144 -5.72 -2.37 -5.53
C THR A 144 -5.12 -1.08 -4.99
N LEU A 145 -3.81 -0.88 -5.19
CA LEU A 145 -3.11 0.29 -4.70
C LEU A 145 -3.56 1.57 -5.42
N ALA A 146 -3.68 1.53 -6.75
CA ALA A 146 -4.12 2.68 -7.54
C ALA A 146 -5.52 3.14 -7.13
N ALA A 147 -6.50 2.23 -7.06
CA ALA A 147 -7.86 2.55 -6.68
C ALA A 147 -7.94 3.00 -5.20
N GLY A 148 -7.16 2.40 -4.29
CA GLY A 148 -7.08 2.84 -2.90
C GLY A 148 -6.57 4.28 -2.78
N MET A 149 -5.47 4.59 -3.46
CA MET A 149 -4.88 5.93 -3.47
C MET A 149 -5.78 6.97 -4.15
N GLU A 150 -6.47 6.62 -5.24
CA GLU A 150 -7.49 7.50 -5.85
C GLU A 150 -8.63 7.76 -4.88
N SER A 151 -9.09 6.73 -4.15
CA SER A 151 -10.12 6.88 -3.13
C SER A 151 -9.68 7.86 -2.03
N ASP A 152 -8.46 7.71 -1.52
CA ASP A 152 -7.93 8.58 -0.49
C ASP A 152 -7.73 10.02 -1.02
N ALA A 153 -7.20 10.19 -2.23
CA ALA A 153 -7.05 11.50 -2.86
C ALA A 153 -8.42 12.19 -3.06
N ASP A 154 -9.41 11.45 -3.55
CA ASP A 154 -10.75 11.97 -3.77
C ASP A 154 -11.46 12.31 -2.46
N MET A 155 -11.31 11.47 -1.42
CA MET A 155 -11.93 11.70 -0.11
C MET A 155 -11.25 12.85 0.65
N ILE A 156 -9.93 12.78 0.79
CA ILE A 156 -9.15 13.60 1.72
C ILE A 156 -8.74 14.93 1.08
N LEU A 157 -8.35 14.92 -0.19
CA LEU A 157 -7.76 16.09 -0.86
C LEU A 157 -8.77 16.83 -1.73
N ARG A 158 -9.60 16.11 -2.49
CA ARG A 158 -10.49 16.70 -3.52
C ARG A 158 -11.96 16.81 -3.09
N LYS A 159 -12.35 16.17 -1.99
CA LYS A 159 -13.74 16.12 -1.46
C LYS A 159 -14.76 15.59 -2.47
N ARG A 160 -14.35 14.64 -3.32
CA ARG A 160 -15.18 13.94 -4.31
C ARG A 160 -15.71 12.63 -3.72
N HIS A 161 -16.55 12.73 -2.68
CA HIS A 161 -16.96 11.57 -1.87
C HIS A 161 -17.59 10.41 -2.65
N ILE A 162 -18.38 10.70 -3.70
CA ILE A 162 -19.01 9.66 -4.52
C ILE A 162 -17.95 8.88 -5.30
N GLU A 163 -16.99 9.57 -5.93
CA GLU A 163 -15.91 8.93 -6.68
C GLU A 163 -14.98 8.17 -5.74
N ALA A 164 -14.69 8.73 -4.57
CA ALA A 164 -13.94 8.05 -3.53
C ALA A 164 -14.57 6.71 -3.13
N VAL A 165 -15.89 6.67 -2.93
CA VAL A 165 -16.61 5.42 -2.59
C VAL A 165 -16.57 4.40 -3.72
N LYS A 166 -16.67 4.84 -4.99
CA LYS A 166 -16.54 3.93 -6.15
C LYS A 166 -15.15 3.30 -6.19
N ARG A 167 -14.10 4.13 -6.06
CA ARG A 167 -12.71 3.68 -6.03
C ARG A 167 -12.38 2.77 -4.85
N LEU A 168 -12.99 3.03 -3.70
CA LEU A 168 -12.87 2.16 -2.53
C LEU A 168 -13.43 0.75 -2.78
N LYS A 169 -14.60 0.66 -3.43
CA LYS A 169 -15.19 -0.63 -3.81
C LYS A 169 -14.31 -1.38 -4.80
N GLU A 170 -13.77 -0.67 -5.78
CA GLU A 170 -12.86 -1.21 -6.78
C GLU A 170 -11.57 -1.75 -6.13
N ALA A 171 -10.94 -0.97 -5.25
CA ALA A 171 -9.75 -1.40 -4.49
C ALA A 171 -10.03 -2.69 -3.68
N ASN A 172 -11.17 -2.73 -2.99
CA ASN A 172 -11.59 -3.89 -2.21
C ASN A 172 -11.87 -5.12 -3.09
N ALA A 173 -12.41 -4.94 -4.29
CA ALA A 173 -12.65 -6.03 -5.22
C ALA A 173 -11.33 -6.63 -5.71
N HIS A 174 -10.39 -5.78 -6.17
CA HIS A 174 -9.06 -6.23 -6.60
C HIS A 174 -8.27 -6.86 -5.46
N ALA A 175 -8.34 -6.30 -4.24
CA ALA A 175 -7.61 -6.85 -3.09
C ALA A 175 -8.12 -8.25 -2.72
N LYS A 176 -9.44 -8.47 -2.80
CA LYS A 176 -10.04 -9.78 -2.55
C LYS A 176 -9.68 -10.79 -3.62
N ALA A 177 -9.69 -10.40 -4.90
CA ALA A 177 -9.26 -11.25 -6.00
C ALA A 177 -7.79 -11.63 -5.83
N LEU A 178 -6.92 -10.65 -5.56
CA LEU A 178 -5.50 -10.88 -5.28
C LEU A 178 -5.31 -11.84 -4.11
N LEU A 179 -5.98 -11.64 -2.98
CA LEU A 179 -5.82 -12.49 -1.79
C LEU A 179 -6.39 -13.91 -1.97
N ALA A 180 -7.26 -14.12 -2.97
CA ALA A 180 -7.69 -15.47 -3.35
C ALA A 180 -6.56 -16.24 -4.04
N GLU A 181 -5.78 -15.57 -4.90
CA GLU A 181 -4.64 -16.15 -5.63
C GLU A 181 -3.34 -16.16 -4.80
N ARG A 182 -3.11 -15.10 -4.03
CA ARG A 182 -1.92 -14.85 -3.21
C ARG A 182 -2.31 -14.51 -1.77
N PRO A 183 -2.67 -15.52 -0.95
CA PRO A 183 -3.00 -15.31 0.46
C PRO A 183 -1.85 -14.72 1.29
N ASP A 184 -0.62 -14.85 0.79
CA ASP A 184 0.63 -14.33 1.36
C ASP A 184 0.90 -12.86 1.00
N ALA A 185 0.09 -12.22 0.15
CA ALA A 185 0.18 -10.81 -0.22
C ALA A 185 -0.23 -9.89 0.93
N ASN A 186 0.54 -9.91 2.02
CA ASN A 186 0.20 -9.23 3.28
C ASN A 186 0.05 -7.71 3.13
N ASP A 187 0.77 -7.10 2.18
CA ASP A 187 0.61 -5.69 1.89
C ASP A 187 -0.76 -5.33 1.29
N ALA A 188 -1.48 -6.28 0.69
CA ALA A 188 -2.83 -6.05 0.16
C ALA A 188 -3.88 -5.79 1.25
N TYR A 189 -3.63 -6.27 2.48
CA TYR A 189 -4.54 -6.02 3.60
C TYR A 189 -4.60 -4.56 4.02
N ILE A 190 -3.65 -3.71 3.64
CA ILE A 190 -3.68 -2.29 3.98
C ILE A 190 -4.90 -1.59 3.37
N ALA A 191 -5.28 -1.95 2.13
CA ALA A 191 -6.42 -1.37 1.44
C ALA A 191 -7.73 -1.78 2.13
N LEU A 192 -7.91 -3.08 2.39
CA LEU A 192 -9.07 -3.62 3.10
C LEU A 192 -9.19 -3.05 4.51
N GLY A 193 -8.07 -3.01 5.24
CA GLY A 193 -8.01 -2.58 6.62
C GLY A 193 -8.31 -1.09 6.78
N SER A 194 -7.71 -0.26 5.92
CA SER A 194 -7.97 1.19 5.90
C SER A 194 -9.43 1.49 5.57
N ALA A 195 -10.01 0.81 4.56
CA ALA A 195 -11.42 0.95 4.21
C ALA A 195 -12.34 0.62 5.39
N ASN A 196 -12.15 -0.56 6.00
CA ASN A 196 -12.93 -1.03 7.14
C ASN A 196 -12.82 -0.09 8.35
N TYR A 197 -11.61 0.37 8.64
CA TYR A 197 -11.36 1.27 9.75
C TYR A 197 -12.03 2.64 9.56
N ILE A 198 -11.84 3.26 8.39
CA ILE A 198 -12.38 4.60 8.09
C ILE A 198 -13.91 4.56 8.11
N ILE A 199 -14.52 3.63 7.36
CA ILE A 199 -15.99 3.48 7.31
C ILE A 199 -16.54 3.13 8.69
N GLY A 200 -15.89 2.21 9.40
CA GLY A 200 -16.27 1.81 10.75
C GLY A 200 -16.17 2.94 11.79
N SER A 201 -15.40 3.99 11.48
CA SER A 201 -15.22 5.17 12.33
C SER A 201 -16.20 6.31 12.02
N LEU A 202 -17.03 6.19 10.97
CA LEU A 202 -18.05 7.18 10.65
C LEU A 202 -19.23 7.13 11.65
N SER A 203 -19.97 8.24 11.73
CA SER A 203 -21.19 8.28 12.56
C SER A 203 -22.22 7.25 12.10
N ILE A 204 -23.10 6.83 13.01
CA ILE A 204 -24.13 5.80 12.72
C ILE A 204 -24.96 6.15 11.47
N GLY A 205 -25.34 7.43 11.31
CA GLY A 205 -26.11 7.89 10.15
C GLY A 205 -25.37 7.74 8.82
N PHE A 206 -24.08 8.11 8.77
CA PHE A 206 -23.27 7.94 7.56
C PHE A 206 -23.02 6.46 7.25
N ARG A 207 -22.79 5.62 8.27
CA ARG A 207 -22.64 4.17 8.08
C ARG A 207 -23.92 3.54 7.49
N ALA A 208 -25.09 3.91 8.00
CA ALA A 208 -26.37 3.43 7.48
C ALA A 208 -26.56 3.83 6.00
N MET A 209 -26.21 5.05 5.62
CA MET A 209 -26.27 5.51 4.22
C MET A 209 -25.36 4.68 3.31
N LEU A 210 -24.12 4.43 3.72
CA LEU A 210 -23.17 3.61 2.96
C LEU A 210 -23.60 2.14 2.85
N TRP A 211 -24.22 1.59 3.90
CA TRP A 211 -24.77 0.23 3.89
C TRP A 211 -25.85 0.02 2.82
N PHE A 212 -26.75 0.99 2.62
CA PHE A 212 -27.71 0.92 1.49
C PHE A 212 -27.02 0.84 0.13
N GLY A 213 -25.83 1.43 0.01
CA GLY A 213 -24.97 1.33 -1.17
C GLY A 213 -24.06 0.08 -1.18
N GLY A 214 -24.21 -0.86 -0.24
CA GLY A 214 -23.41 -2.09 -0.13
C GLY A 214 -22.02 -1.90 0.49
N VAL A 215 -21.68 -0.72 1.01
CA VAL A 215 -20.35 -0.41 1.57
C VAL A 215 -20.41 -0.56 3.08
N HIS A 216 -19.73 -1.56 3.60
CA HIS A 216 -19.69 -1.87 5.03
C HIS A 216 -18.30 -1.58 5.59
N GLY A 217 -18.24 -1.23 6.87
CA GLY A 217 -16.99 -1.04 7.60
C GLY A 217 -17.11 -1.57 9.01
N ASP A 218 -16.07 -2.25 9.44
CA ASP A 218 -15.89 -2.72 10.82
C ASP A 218 -14.53 -2.21 11.31
N LYS A 219 -14.58 -1.36 12.34
CA LYS A 219 -13.38 -0.73 12.86
C LYS A 219 -12.37 -1.74 13.40
N LYS A 220 -12.84 -2.76 14.12
CA LYS A 220 -11.99 -3.78 14.74
C LYS A 220 -11.35 -4.64 13.66
N LEU A 221 -12.16 -5.12 12.71
CA LEU A 221 -11.66 -5.85 11.53
C LEU A 221 -10.64 -5.01 10.75
N GLY A 222 -10.89 -3.71 10.60
CA GLY A 222 -9.98 -2.79 9.93
C GLY A 222 -8.61 -2.77 10.58
N MET A 223 -8.56 -2.59 11.91
CA MET A 223 -7.29 -2.63 12.65
C MET A 223 -6.60 -4.01 12.58
N GLU A 224 -7.36 -5.11 12.64
CA GLU A 224 -6.82 -6.48 12.50
C GLU A 224 -6.20 -6.70 11.10
N GLN A 225 -6.85 -6.22 10.05
CA GLN A 225 -6.34 -6.31 8.68
C GLN A 225 -5.08 -5.46 8.50
N VAL A 226 -5.05 -4.22 8.99
CA VAL A 226 -3.81 -3.41 8.97
C VAL A 226 -2.68 -4.10 9.75
N ALA A 227 -2.99 -4.75 10.86
CA ALA A 227 -2.00 -5.51 11.64
C ALA A 227 -1.36 -6.66 10.85
N LYS A 228 -2.09 -7.33 9.94
CA LYS A 228 -1.51 -8.34 9.05
C LYS A 228 -0.40 -7.76 8.16
N THR A 229 -0.58 -6.55 7.66
CA THR A 229 0.48 -5.84 6.92
C THR A 229 1.64 -5.43 7.83
N VAL A 230 1.38 -5.05 9.09
CA VAL A 230 2.46 -4.78 10.07
C VAL A 230 3.30 -6.03 10.36
N GLU A 231 2.69 -7.21 10.40
CA GLU A 231 3.37 -8.47 10.69
C GLU A 231 4.17 -8.97 9.49
N GLY A 232 3.50 -9.10 8.33
CA GLY A 232 4.05 -9.81 7.17
C GLY A 232 4.21 -8.97 5.91
N GLY A 233 3.95 -7.66 5.96
CA GLY A 233 4.13 -6.77 4.82
C GLY A 233 5.58 -6.60 4.40
N ARG A 234 5.79 -6.19 3.14
CA ARG A 234 7.11 -6.00 2.55
C ARG A 234 7.39 -4.52 2.36
N TYR A 235 6.73 -3.91 1.38
CA TYR A 235 6.92 -2.50 1.06
C TYR A 235 6.09 -1.62 1.98
N LEU A 236 4.87 -2.04 2.31
CA LEU A 236 3.88 -1.22 3.02
C LEU A 236 3.84 -1.47 4.52
N LYS A 237 4.71 -2.34 5.06
CA LYS A 237 4.82 -2.58 6.52
C LYS A 237 5.01 -1.29 7.32
N PRO A 238 5.93 -0.36 6.98
CA PRO A 238 6.04 0.91 7.70
C PRO A 238 4.79 1.78 7.58
N PHE A 239 4.17 1.83 6.39
CA PHE A 239 2.90 2.56 6.23
C PHE A 239 1.79 1.99 7.11
N ALA A 240 1.68 0.67 7.19
CA ALA A 240 0.72 0.00 8.07
C ALA A 240 0.99 0.30 9.55
N LYS A 241 2.26 0.39 9.98
CA LYS A 241 2.61 0.81 11.34
C LYS A 241 2.12 2.25 11.61
N ILE A 242 2.28 3.17 10.66
CA ILE A 242 1.79 4.56 10.77
C ILE A 242 0.26 4.55 10.92
N MET A 243 -0.44 3.90 9.99
CA MET A 243 -1.91 3.83 10.01
C MET A 243 -2.45 3.20 11.29
N LEU A 244 -1.87 2.07 11.72
CA LEU A 244 -2.30 1.37 12.94
C LEU A 244 -1.98 2.17 14.20
N ALA A 245 -0.85 2.87 14.25
CA ALA A 245 -0.52 3.74 15.38
C ALA A 245 -1.50 4.90 15.52
N LEU A 246 -1.83 5.58 14.41
CA LEU A 246 -2.79 6.69 14.41
C LEU A 246 -4.21 6.22 14.73
N ALA A 247 -4.60 5.04 14.21
CA ALA A 247 -5.85 4.39 14.59
C ALA A 247 -5.88 4.06 16.08
N ALA A 248 -4.83 3.44 16.62
CA ALA A 248 -4.69 3.12 18.03
C ALA A 248 -4.78 4.38 18.92
N ARG A 249 -4.21 5.52 18.49
CA ARG A 249 -4.36 6.81 19.18
C ARG A 249 -5.83 7.23 19.26
N ARG A 250 -6.54 7.21 18.14
CA ARG A 250 -7.97 7.60 18.06
C ARG A 250 -8.85 6.68 18.92
N GLU A 251 -8.51 5.40 18.96
CA GLU A 251 -9.20 4.39 19.77
C GLU A 251 -8.71 4.28 21.21
N LYS A 252 -7.85 5.21 21.67
CA LYS A 252 -7.28 5.26 23.04
C LYS A 252 -6.49 3.99 23.43
N GLN A 253 -6.02 3.22 22.45
CA GLN A 253 -5.12 2.08 22.64
C GLN A 253 -3.67 2.56 22.81
N ASN A 254 -3.42 3.30 23.89
CA ASN A 254 -2.17 4.05 24.09
C ASN A 254 -0.92 3.16 24.05
N ALA A 255 -0.96 1.97 24.64
CA ALA A 255 0.19 1.06 24.65
C ALA A 255 0.59 0.61 23.24
N LEU A 256 -0.39 0.30 22.39
CA LEU A 256 -0.15 -0.09 21.00
C LEU A 256 0.41 1.09 20.20
N ALA A 257 -0.21 2.26 20.31
CA ALA A 257 0.25 3.48 19.65
C ALA A 257 1.71 3.81 20.03
N GLN A 258 2.03 3.79 21.32
CA GLN A 258 3.38 4.09 21.81
C GLN A 258 4.41 3.05 21.37
N LYS A 259 4.05 1.76 21.31
CA LYS A 259 4.91 0.70 20.78
C LYS A 259 5.26 0.97 19.32
N LEU A 260 4.24 1.15 18.47
CA LEU A 260 4.42 1.31 17.03
C LEU A 260 5.18 2.60 16.67
N LEU A 261 4.88 3.72 17.34
CA LEU A 261 5.57 4.99 17.10
C LEU A 261 7.03 4.97 17.57
N ARG A 262 7.34 4.24 18.66
CA ARG A 262 8.71 3.99 19.07
C ARG A 262 9.46 3.16 18.03
N GLU A 263 8.87 2.06 17.58
CA GLU A 263 9.46 1.22 16.52
C GLU A 263 9.73 2.03 15.24
N LEU A 264 8.79 2.88 14.81
CA LEU A 264 9.01 3.77 13.66
C LEU A 264 10.15 4.76 13.90
N THR A 265 10.27 5.30 15.12
CA THR A 265 11.38 6.22 15.48
C THR A 265 12.73 5.51 15.47
N GLU A 266 12.78 4.26 15.93
CA GLU A 266 13.99 3.44 15.93
C GLU A 266 14.39 2.96 14.52
N GLU A 267 13.41 2.62 13.69
CA GLU A 267 13.60 2.14 12.31
C GLU A 267 13.99 3.27 11.34
N PHE A 268 13.47 4.48 11.57
CA PHE A 268 13.67 5.65 10.70
C PHE A 268 14.15 6.87 11.51
N PRO A 269 15.36 6.84 12.08
CA PRO A 269 15.89 7.94 12.91
C PRO A 269 16.11 9.23 12.12
N GLU A 270 16.18 9.16 10.79
CA GLU A 270 16.29 10.35 9.93
C GLU A 270 14.94 11.06 9.70
N SER A 271 13.81 10.41 10.03
CA SER A 271 12.48 11.01 9.87
C SER A 271 12.28 12.14 10.88
N PRO A 272 11.90 13.36 10.45
CA PRO A 272 11.49 14.41 11.37
C PRO A 272 10.12 14.15 12.00
N LEU A 273 9.31 13.23 11.44
CA LEU A 273 7.91 13.04 11.81
C LEU A 273 7.73 12.11 13.02
N TYR A 274 8.38 10.94 13.01
CA TYR A 274 8.08 9.90 14.00
C TYR A 274 8.48 10.24 15.44
N PRO A 275 9.63 10.90 15.71
CA PRO A 275 9.95 11.36 17.07
C PRO A 275 8.90 12.31 17.65
N VAL A 276 8.31 13.16 16.80
CA VAL A 276 7.26 14.14 17.18
C VAL A 276 5.99 13.41 17.57
N GLU A 277 5.52 12.52 16.70
CA GLU A 277 4.31 11.74 16.95
C GLU A 277 4.48 10.81 18.16
N TYR A 278 5.68 10.25 18.36
CA TYR A 278 6.00 9.49 19.57
C TYR A 278 5.97 10.36 20.84
N ALA A 279 6.55 11.57 20.80
CA ALA A 279 6.49 12.51 21.93
C ALA A 279 5.04 12.88 22.28
N LYS A 280 4.21 13.19 21.28
CA LYS A 280 2.75 13.41 21.44
C LYS A 280 2.06 12.20 22.06
N ALA A 281 2.41 10.99 21.63
CA ALA A 281 1.83 9.75 22.17
C ALA A 281 2.21 9.50 23.64
N MET A 282 3.36 10.01 24.07
CA MET A 282 3.86 9.94 25.44
C MET A 282 3.40 11.13 26.31
N GLY A 283 2.70 12.12 25.76
CA GLY A 283 2.35 13.35 26.47
C GLY A 283 3.57 14.21 26.84
N ARG A 284 4.65 14.09 26.07
CA ARG A 284 5.89 14.85 26.28
C ARG A 284 5.84 16.20 25.57
N PRO A 285 6.60 17.22 26.04
CA PRO A 285 6.80 18.45 25.28
C PRO A 285 7.36 18.15 23.90
N ILE A 286 6.87 18.85 22.87
CA ILE A 286 7.40 18.77 21.51
C ILE A 286 8.50 19.84 21.38
N PRO A 287 9.76 19.48 21.07
CA PRO A 287 10.81 20.47 20.82
C PRO A 287 10.45 21.39 19.65
N ALA A 288 10.78 22.67 19.73
CA ALA A 288 10.45 23.66 18.69
C ALA A 288 11.11 23.36 17.32
N SER A 289 12.17 22.55 17.29
CA SER A 289 12.88 22.12 16.07
C SER A 289 12.18 20.95 15.34
N MET A 290 10.99 20.58 15.79
CA MET A 290 10.30 19.33 15.45
C MET A 290 8.88 19.64 14.94
N HIS A 291 8.76 20.69 14.13
CA HIS A 291 7.56 21.00 13.35
C HIS A 291 7.82 20.63 11.88
N PRO A 292 6.93 19.84 11.25
CA PRO A 292 7.01 19.55 9.82
C PRO A 292 6.81 20.80 8.96
#